data_AF-A0A9E7MYE5-F1
#
_entry.id   AF-A0A9E7MYE5-F1
#
_cell.length_a   1.000
_cell.length_b   1.000
_cell.length_c   1.000
_cell.angle_alpha   90.00
_cell.angle_beta   90.00
_cell.angle_gamma   90.00
#
_symmetry.space_group_name_H-M   'P 1'
#
loop_
_entity.id
_entity.type
_entity.pdbx_description
1 polymer ?
#
loop_
_entity_poly.entity_id
_entity_poly.type
_entity_poly.pdbx_seq_one_letter_code
_entity_poly.pdbx_strand_id
1 'polypeptide(L)' 'MKTLIVIPAYNEELTIGSVVALAKKYGDVLVVDGSEDRTSDIAKSTKTNMIKTRLGGYLNG' A
#
# COMPACT_ATOMS: atom_id res chain seq x y z
N MET A 1 -13.22 18.66 5.58
CA MET A 1 -11.95 18.45 4.86
C MET A 1 -11.80 16.97 4.59
N LYS A 2 -11.37 16.55 3.40
CA LYS A 2 -11.19 15.14 3.04
C LYS A 2 -9.70 14.84 3.00
N THR A 3 -9.22 13.98 3.89
CA THR A 3 -7.80 13.62 4.03
C THR A 3 -7.53 12.31 3.29
N LEU A 4 -6.53 12.32 2.41
CA LEU A 4 -5.99 11.12 1.79
C LEU A 4 -4.65 10.77 2.48
N ILE A 5 -4.52 9.53 2.93
CA ILE A 5 -3.33 8.98 3.57
C ILE A 5 -2.64 8.05 2.57
N VAL A 6 -1.39 8.32 2.27
CA VAL A 6 -0.58 7.51 1.36
C VAL A 6 0.39 6.67 2.17
N ILE A 7 0.38 5.35 1.95
CA ILE A 7 1.25 4.39 2.64
C ILE A 7 2.16 3.73 1.58
N PRO A 8 3.45 4.11 1.49
CA PRO A 8 4.41 3.35 0.71
C PRO A 8 4.70 2.02 1.40
N ALA A 9 4.83 0.94 0.63
CA ALA A 9 5.09 -0.40 1.16
C ALA A 9 6.12 -1.16 0.31
N TYR A 10 7.02 -1.88 0.99
CA TYR A 10 7.99 -2.80 0.38
C TYR A 10 8.34 -3.92 1.36
N ASN A 11 7.91 -5.14 1.05
CA ASN A 11 8.07 -6.37 1.84
C ASN A 11 7.49 -6.26 3.27
N GLU A 12 6.25 -5.78 3.39
CA GLU A 12 5.54 -5.51 4.65
C GLU A 12 4.36 -6.46 4.87
N GLU A 13 4.42 -7.70 4.36
CA GLU A 13 3.30 -8.65 4.44
C GLU A 13 2.82 -8.91 5.88
N LEU A 14 3.71 -8.80 6.87
CA LEU A 14 3.36 -9.02 8.28
C LEU A 14 2.65 -7.82 8.94
N THR A 15 2.77 -6.61 8.37
CA THR A 15 2.39 -5.36 9.05
C THR A 15 1.38 -4.53 8.27
N ILE A 16 1.36 -4.60 6.93
CA ILE A 16 0.59 -3.69 6.08
C ILE A 16 -0.91 -3.68 6.41
N GLY A 17 -1.48 -4.82 6.79
CA GLY A 17 -2.88 -4.94 7.16
C GLY A 17 -3.25 -4.10 8.39
N SER A 18 -2.42 -4.13 9.44
CA SER A 18 -2.68 -3.39 10.68
C SER A 18 -2.47 -1.89 10.48
N VAL A 19 -1.44 -1.50 9.72
CA VAL A 19 -1.15 -0.11 9.35
C VAL A 19 -2.34 0.52 8.59
N VAL A 20 -2.87 -0.18 7.57
CA VAL A 20 -4.05 0.30 6.82
C VAL A 20 -5.27 0.39 7.73
N ALA A 21 -5.52 -0.60 8.59
CA ALA A 21 -6.67 -0.60 9.50
C ALA A 21 -6.63 0.58 10.48
N LEU A 22 -5.43 0.95 10.98
CA LEU A 22 -5.25 2.11 11.84
C LEU A 22 -5.40 3.43 11.08
N ALA A 23 -4.80 3.54 9.89
CA ALA A 23 -4.86 4.75 9.05
C ALA A 23 -6.30 5.10 8.63
N LYS A 24 -7.13 4.09 8.32
CA LYS A 24 -8.54 4.28 7.95
C LYS A 24 -9.39 5.00 8.99
N LYS A 25 -8.94 5.09 10.25
CA LYS A 25 -9.61 5.88 11.29
C LYS A 25 -9.52 7.39 11.05
N TYR A 26 -8.59 7.84 10.19
CA TYR A 26 -8.23 9.24 10.01
C TYR A 26 -8.46 9.76 8.58
N GLY A 27 -8.72 8.89 7.60
CA GLY A 27 -8.95 9.31 6.22
C GLY A 27 -9.04 8.14 5.23
N ASP A 28 -9.22 8.49 3.95
CA ASP A 28 -9.14 7.52 2.87
C ASP A 28 -7.68 7.06 2.71
N VAL A 29 -7.46 5.78 2.40
CA VAL A 29 -6.11 5.21 2.32
C VAL A 29 -5.78 4.78 0.89
N LEU A 30 -4.58 5.15 0.43
CA LEU A 30 -3.94 4.69 -0.79
C LEU A 30 -2.63 3.98 -0.44
N VAL A 31 -2.50 2.69 -0.76
CA VAL A 31 -1.24 1.96 -0.63
C VAL A 31 -0.48 2.01 -1.96
N VAL A 32 0.80 2.37 -1.91
CA VAL A 32 1.71 2.33 -3.07
C VAL A 32 2.77 1.26 -2.79
N ASP A 33 2.67 0.13 -3.50
CA ASP A 33 3.45 -1.07 -3.17
C ASP A 33 4.46 -1.42 -4.26
N GLY A 34 5.71 -1.67 -3.86
CA GLY A 34 6.78 -2.16 -4.74
C GLY A 34 7.20 -3.62 -4.48
N SER A 35 6.50 -4.33 -3.60
CA SER A 35 6.94 -5.65 -3.09
C SER A 35 6.82 -6.79 -4.11
N GLU A 36 7.51 -7.90 -3.89
CA GLU A 36 7.20 -9.17 -4.59
C GLU A 36 6.49 -10.19 -3.69
N ASP A 37 6.47 -9.94 -2.38
CA ASP A 37 5.78 -10.75 -1.39
C ASP A 37 4.26 -10.51 -1.36
N ARG A 38 3.59 -11.00 -0.32
CA ARG A 38 2.13 -10.92 -0.18
C ARG A 38 1.61 -9.54 0.27
N THR A 39 2.47 -8.52 0.39
CA THR A 39 2.08 -7.17 0.81
C THR A 39 0.86 -6.65 0.04
N SER A 40 0.87 -6.81 -1.29
CA SER A 40 -0.25 -6.42 -2.14
C SER A 40 -1.55 -7.14 -1.86
N ASP A 41 -1.49 -8.45 -1.69
CA ASP A 41 -2.68 -9.27 -1.50
C ASP A 41 -3.31 -8.94 -0.15
N ILE A 42 -2.47 -8.72 0.86
CA ILE A 42 -2.91 -8.34 2.20
C ILE A 42 -3.49 -6.91 2.17
N ALA A 43 -2.82 -5.95 1.54
CA ALA A 43 -3.35 -4.59 1.39
C ALA A 43 -4.73 -4.59 0.69
N LYS A 44 -4.88 -5.32 -0.42
CA LYS A 44 -6.17 -5.47 -1.13
C LYS A 44 -7.26 -6.07 -0.24
N SER A 45 -6.93 -7.07 0.58
CA SER A 45 -7.89 -7.72 1.50
C SER A 45 -8.51 -6.74 2.51
N THR A 46 -7.82 -5.63 2.81
CA THR A 46 -8.34 -4.58 3.69
C THR A 46 -9.40 -3.68 3.04
N LYS A 47 -9.75 -3.88 1.75
CA LYS A 47 -10.64 -3.02 0.96
C LYS A 47 -10.13 -1.57 0.87
N THR A 48 -8.84 -1.38 0.61
CA THR A 48 -8.23 -0.06 0.43
C THR A 48 -7.88 0.18 -1.05
N ASN A 49 -7.78 1.46 -1.45
CA ASN A 49 -7.25 1.77 -2.77
C ASN A 49 -5.75 1.47 -2.80
N MET A 50 -5.27 0.96 -3.93
CA MET A 50 -3.91 0.46 -4.04
C MET A 50 -3.35 0.64 -5.46
N ILE A 51 -2.06 0.97 -5.53
CA ILE A 51 -1.25 0.95 -6.75
C ILE A 51 -0.08 -0.01 -6.53
N LYS A 52 0.11 -0.96 -7.47
CA LYS A 52 1.33 -1.77 -7.57
C LYS A 52 2.31 -1.08 -8.50
N THR A 53 3.54 -0.92 -8.06
CA THR A 53 4.64 -0.36 -8.84
C THR A 53 5.66 -1.46 -9.16
N ARG A 54 6.31 -1.37 -10.32
CA ARG A 54 7.49 -2.16 -10.65
C ARG A 54 8.65 -1.18 -10.79
N LEU A 55 9.67 -1.32 -9.94
CA LEU A 55 10.87 -0.46 -10.00
C LEU A 55 11.63 -0.64 -11.34
N GLY A 56 11.44 -1.76 -12.05
CA GLY A 56 12.12 -2.06 -13.31
C GLY A 56 11.77 -1.16 -14.51
N GLY A 57 10.77 -0.27 -14.40
CA GLY A 57 10.43 0.67 -15.49
C GLY A 57 11.40 1.86 -15.61
N TYR A 58 12.11 2.23 -14.54
CA TYR A 58 13.02 3.39 -14.50
C TYR A 58 14.48 3.04 -14.77
N LEU A 59 14.81 1.74 -14.87
CA LEU A 59 16.18 1.25 -15.03
C LEU A 59 16.52 0.88 -16.50
N ASN A 60 15.60 1.12 -17.43
CA ASN A 60 15.78 0.91 -18.87
C ASN A 60 15.91 2.25 -19.61
N GLY A 61 16.72 3.17 -19.05
CA GLY A 61 17.07 4.46 -19.66
C GLY A 61 18.56 4.52 -19.98
#